data_AF-A0A168IQ17-F1
#
_entry.id   AF-A0A168IQ17-F1
#
_cell.length_a   1.000
_cell.length_b   1.000
_cell.length_c   1.000
_cell.angle_alpha   90.00
_cell.angle_beta   90.00
_cell.angle_gamma   90.00
#
_symmetry.space_group_name_H-M   'P 1'
#
loop_
_entity.id
_entity.type
_entity.pdbx_description
1 polymer ?
#
loop_
_entity_poly.entity_id
_entity_poly.type
_entity_poly.pdbx_seq_one_letter_code
_entity_poly.pdbx_strand_id
1 'polypeptide(L)'
;MTLFFNTILLEKESVVSEEDPEKSLWKGLRIDYYDQISTFKKKFGAHSVSLVYEVTADTPFYPQGYVCPGTTYEAPQGIHSFPFIYCHPKEPPNKHLPNIISIIQGSKHKLNDPKTGPIHFFDSTIGSTYYLMRIDKHAVMVIIYLDKHAHREPTTMEFLTNIATSLRGSTVIEELIRID
;
A
#
# COMPACT_ATOMS: atom_id res chain seq x y z
N MET A 1 4.16 6.81 -8.75
CA MET A 1 3.89 7.94 -7.82
C MET A 1 2.41 8.11 -7.49
N THR A 2 1.47 7.90 -8.42
CA THR A 2 0.03 8.14 -8.22
C THR A 2 -0.59 7.39 -7.02
N LEU A 3 -0.16 6.16 -6.69
CA LEU A 3 -0.71 5.41 -5.54
C LEU A 3 -0.46 6.08 -4.17
N PHE A 4 0.71 6.70 -3.97
CA PHE A 4 1.07 7.31 -2.67
C PHE A 4 0.26 8.57 -2.36
N PHE A 5 -0.15 9.28 -3.40
CA PHE A 5 -0.90 10.54 -3.31
C PHE A 5 -2.33 10.39 -3.83
N ASN A 6 -2.83 9.15 -3.94
CA ASN A 6 -4.10 8.86 -4.60
C ASN A 6 -5.26 9.66 -3.99
N THR A 7 -5.32 9.76 -2.65
CA THR A 7 -6.36 10.55 -1.97
C THR A 7 -6.34 12.03 -2.37
N ILE A 8 -5.15 12.64 -2.40
CA ILE A 8 -4.97 14.05 -2.75
C ILE A 8 -5.30 14.29 -4.23
N LEU A 9 -4.80 13.42 -5.11
CA LEU A 9 -5.01 13.53 -6.55
C LEU A 9 -6.47 13.30 -6.93
N LEU A 10 -7.14 12.33 -6.30
CA LEU A 10 -8.58 12.09 -6.52
C LEU A 10 -9.43 13.27 -6.08
N GLU A 11 -9.09 13.92 -4.97
CA GLU A 11 -9.80 15.14 -4.54
C GLU A 11 -9.72 16.22 -5.61
N LYS A 12 -8.53 16.44 -6.21
CA LYS A 12 -8.35 17.39 -7.30
C LYS A 12 -9.06 16.96 -8.58
N GLU A 13 -8.97 15.70 -8.95
CA GLU A 13 -9.63 15.16 -10.15
C GLU A 13 -11.15 15.29 -10.06
N SER A 14 -11.74 15.09 -8.87
CA SER A 14 -13.18 15.23 -8.64
C SER A 14 -13.72 16.65 -8.85
N VAL A 15 -12.85 17.66 -8.84
CA VAL A 15 -13.22 19.05 -9.14
C VAL A 15 -13.18 19.33 -10.65
N VAL A 16 -12.39 18.57 -11.40
CA VAL A 16 -12.07 18.84 -12.81
C VAL A 16 -12.83 17.93 -13.77
N SER A 17 -13.10 16.69 -13.37
CA SER A 17 -13.69 15.65 -14.23
C SER A 17 -15.16 15.39 -13.90
N GLU A 18 -16.00 15.29 -14.93
CA GLU A 18 -17.40 14.83 -14.83
C GLU A 18 -17.51 13.29 -14.90
N GLU A 19 -16.43 12.60 -15.29
CA GLU A 19 -16.35 11.13 -15.31
C GLU A 19 -16.11 10.58 -13.89
N ASP A 20 -16.11 9.25 -13.75
CA ASP A 20 -15.65 8.60 -12.52
C ASP A 20 -14.20 9.03 -12.20
N PRO A 21 -13.94 9.72 -11.07
CA PRO A 21 -12.65 10.34 -10.81
C PRO A 21 -11.54 9.32 -10.62
N GLU A 22 -11.85 8.09 -10.17
CA GLU A 22 -10.89 7.01 -10.09
C GLU A 22 -10.44 6.61 -11.50
N LYS A 23 -11.35 6.29 -12.41
CA LYS A 23 -10.94 5.96 -13.79
C LYS A 23 -10.28 7.14 -14.52
N SER A 24 -10.76 8.36 -14.30
CA SER A 24 -10.22 9.57 -14.93
C SER A 24 -8.77 9.80 -14.54
N LEU A 25 -8.45 9.69 -13.24
CA LEU A 25 -7.10 9.92 -12.71
C LEU A 25 -6.05 8.98 -13.32
N TRP A 26 -6.44 7.75 -13.64
CA TRP A 26 -5.53 6.73 -14.13
C TRP A 26 -5.49 6.63 -15.66
N LYS A 27 -6.39 7.35 -16.36
CA LYS A 27 -6.52 7.36 -17.83
C LYS A 27 -5.25 7.90 -18.49
N GLY A 28 -4.69 7.14 -19.43
CA GLY A 28 -3.52 7.54 -20.21
C GLY A 28 -2.17 7.39 -19.50
N LEU A 29 -2.15 6.89 -18.26
CA LEU A 29 -0.89 6.54 -17.59
C LEU A 29 -0.29 5.26 -18.17
N ARG A 30 1.05 5.20 -18.24
CA ARG A 30 1.78 4.01 -18.71
C ARG A 30 1.49 2.76 -17.88
N ILE A 31 1.30 2.93 -16.57
CA ILE A 31 0.99 1.86 -15.63
C ILE A 31 -0.26 2.26 -14.86
N ASP A 32 -1.36 1.56 -15.14
CA ASP A 32 -2.62 1.70 -14.42
C ASP A 32 -2.64 0.72 -13.23
N TYR A 33 -2.20 1.20 -12.06
CA TYR A 33 -2.25 0.39 -10.85
C TYR A 33 -3.68 0.20 -10.34
N TYR A 34 -4.58 1.14 -10.62
CA TYR A 34 -5.96 1.04 -10.19
C TYR A 34 -6.67 -0.13 -10.88
N ASP A 35 -6.55 -0.25 -12.19
CA ASP A 35 -7.14 -1.36 -12.93
C ASP A 35 -6.49 -2.70 -12.56
N GLN A 36 -5.16 -2.75 -12.40
CA GLN A 36 -4.46 -3.95 -11.96
C GLN A 36 -4.95 -4.44 -10.58
N ILE A 37 -5.07 -3.54 -9.61
CA ILE A 37 -5.56 -3.85 -8.26
C ILE A 37 -7.04 -4.24 -8.29
N SER A 38 -7.86 -3.50 -9.02
CA SER A 38 -9.30 -3.77 -9.13
C SER A 38 -9.58 -5.12 -9.78
N THR A 39 -8.87 -5.41 -10.87
CA THR A 39 -8.95 -6.69 -11.59
C THR A 39 -8.44 -7.84 -10.74
N PHE A 40 -7.28 -7.68 -10.07
CA PHE A 40 -6.75 -8.69 -9.14
C PHE A 40 -7.75 -8.98 -8.02
N LYS A 41 -8.24 -7.95 -7.34
CA LYS A 41 -9.22 -8.09 -6.24
C LYS A 41 -10.46 -8.83 -6.71
N LYS A 42 -11.05 -8.43 -7.84
CA LYS A 42 -12.25 -9.07 -8.39
C LYS A 42 -12.00 -10.52 -8.79
N LYS A 43 -10.86 -10.81 -9.41
CA LYS A 43 -10.51 -12.14 -9.93
C LYS A 43 -10.21 -13.14 -8.82
N PHE A 44 -9.50 -12.71 -7.77
CA PHE A 44 -9.03 -13.59 -6.71
C PHE A 44 -9.83 -13.46 -5.41
N GLY A 45 -10.85 -12.59 -5.35
CA GLY A 45 -11.71 -12.46 -4.18
C GLY A 45 -11.04 -11.76 -2.99
N ALA A 46 -10.00 -10.96 -3.21
CA ALA A 46 -9.39 -10.20 -2.12
C ALA A 46 -10.41 -9.22 -1.53
N HIS A 47 -10.42 -9.10 -0.20
CA HIS A 47 -11.29 -8.18 0.51
C HIS A 47 -10.82 -6.74 0.35
N SER A 48 -9.53 -6.51 0.58
CA SER A 48 -8.88 -5.21 0.47
C SER A 48 -7.46 -5.35 -0.07
N VAL A 49 -7.06 -4.41 -0.91
CA VAL A 49 -5.67 -4.15 -1.28
C VAL A 49 -5.37 -2.70 -0.89
N SER A 50 -4.40 -2.51 -0.01
CA SER A 50 -4.16 -1.22 0.63
C SER A 50 -2.67 -0.91 0.79
N LEU A 51 -2.35 0.37 0.95
CA LEU A 51 -1.02 0.88 1.25
C LEU A 51 -1.05 1.55 2.61
N VAL A 52 -0.28 1.02 3.54
CA VAL A 52 -0.14 1.55 4.91
C VAL A 52 1.18 2.31 5.00
N TYR A 53 1.13 3.52 5.55
CA TYR A 53 2.31 4.32 5.82
C TYR A 53 2.72 4.19 7.30
N GLU A 54 3.96 3.82 7.59
CA GLU A 54 4.56 3.78 8.92
C GLU A 54 5.18 5.14 9.22
N VAL A 55 4.46 5.94 10.02
CA VAL A 55 4.96 7.22 10.52
C VAL A 55 6.00 6.96 11.60
N THR A 56 7.15 7.60 11.45
CA THR A 56 8.28 7.49 12.36
C THR A 56 8.67 8.86 12.90
N ALA A 57 9.38 8.89 14.03
CA ALA A 57 9.70 10.15 14.70
C ALA A 57 10.70 11.04 13.92
N ASP A 58 11.47 10.45 13.00
CA ASP A 58 12.48 11.13 12.18
C ASP A 58 11.89 11.85 10.96
N THR A 59 10.72 11.43 10.47
CA THR A 59 10.10 11.98 9.26
C THR A 59 8.66 12.40 9.54
N PRO A 60 8.38 13.71 9.61
CA PRO A 60 7.01 14.20 9.71
C PRO A 60 6.15 13.71 8.56
N PHE A 61 4.98 13.16 8.89
CA PHE A 61 3.98 12.76 7.92
C PHE A 61 2.78 13.70 7.95
N TYR A 62 2.44 14.24 6.79
CA TYR A 62 1.27 15.10 6.60
C TYR A 62 0.38 14.46 5.53
N PRO A 63 -0.83 13.99 5.88
CA PRO A 63 -1.72 13.32 4.93
C PRO A 63 -2.09 14.20 3.72
N GLN A 64 -2.14 15.52 3.94
CA GLN A 64 -2.44 16.54 2.93
C GLN A 64 -1.22 16.96 2.11
N GLY A 65 -0.04 16.38 2.37
CA GLY A 65 1.19 16.67 1.65
C GLY A 65 1.93 17.88 2.23
N TYR A 66 2.19 18.90 1.42
CA TYR A 66 3.07 20.01 1.80
C TYR A 66 2.45 20.88 2.90
N VAL A 67 3.27 21.26 3.88
CA VAL A 67 2.94 22.20 4.95
C VAL A 67 3.98 23.32 5.01
N CYS A 68 3.53 24.55 5.28
CA CYS A 68 4.39 25.72 5.33
C CYS A 68 5.45 25.61 6.45
N PRO A 69 6.66 26.17 6.25
CA PRO A 69 7.66 26.25 7.31
C PRO A 69 7.12 26.97 8.55
N GLY A 70 7.42 26.45 9.74
CA GLY A 70 7.00 27.03 11.02
C GLY A 70 5.71 26.45 11.60
N THR A 71 5.02 25.56 10.89
CA THR A 71 3.90 24.79 11.47
C THR A 71 4.43 23.73 12.44
N THR A 72 3.89 23.72 13.66
CA THR A 72 4.22 22.69 14.67
C THR A 72 3.76 21.32 14.20
N TYR A 73 4.65 20.34 14.26
CA TYR A 73 4.33 18.95 13.96
C TYR A 73 3.96 18.19 15.24
N GLU A 74 2.77 17.60 15.25
CA GLU A 74 2.35 16.66 16.28
C GLU A 74 2.39 15.25 15.69
N ALA A 75 3.31 14.42 16.19
CA ALA A 75 3.46 13.05 15.71
C ALA A 75 2.21 12.22 16.08
N PRO A 76 1.62 11.48 15.13
CA PRO A 76 0.49 10.63 15.43
C PRO A 76 0.90 9.47 16.33
N GLN A 77 0.00 9.04 17.21
CA GLN A 77 0.26 8.00 18.20
C GLN A 77 -0.57 6.73 17.97
N GLY A 78 0.00 5.59 18.36
CA GLY A 78 -0.69 4.30 18.33
C GLY A 78 -1.13 3.90 16.92
N ILE A 79 -2.43 3.64 16.75
CA ILE A 79 -3.02 3.25 15.47
C ILE A 79 -2.90 4.34 14.40
N HIS A 80 -2.83 5.61 14.82
CA HIS A 80 -2.74 6.75 13.90
C HIS A 80 -1.35 6.88 13.27
N SER A 81 -0.34 6.17 13.79
CA SER A 81 0.99 6.09 13.18
C SER A 81 1.03 5.17 11.95
N PHE A 82 -0.10 4.50 11.62
CA PHE A 82 -0.22 3.57 10.50
C PHE A 82 -1.40 3.90 9.57
N PRO A 83 -1.51 5.12 9.02
CA PRO A 83 -2.63 5.48 8.16
C PRO A 83 -2.61 4.70 6.84
N PHE A 84 -3.80 4.41 6.33
CA PHE A 84 -3.98 3.97 4.95
C PHE A 84 -3.84 5.17 4.01
N ILE A 85 -2.78 5.18 3.19
CA ILE A 85 -2.56 6.23 2.17
C ILE A 85 -3.16 5.85 0.81
N TYR A 86 -3.50 4.56 0.65
CA TYR A 86 -4.33 4.05 -0.44
C TYR A 86 -5.12 2.84 0.05
N CYS A 87 -6.36 2.68 -0.43
CA CYS A 87 -7.17 1.49 -0.20
C CYS A 87 -8.12 1.26 -1.35
N HIS A 88 -8.22 0.00 -1.79
CA HIS A 88 -9.26 -0.48 -2.68
C HIS A 88 -9.94 -1.71 -2.08
N PRO A 89 -11.26 -1.69 -1.78
CA PRO A 89 -12.19 -0.59 -2.03
C PRO A 89 -11.88 0.67 -1.21
N LYS A 90 -12.49 1.81 -1.58
CA LYS A 90 -12.20 3.13 -0.97
C LYS A 90 -12.33 3.17 0.56
N GLU A 91 -13.20 2.34 1.12
CA GLU A 91 -13.34 2.22 2.57
C GLU A 91 -12.18 1.41 3.18
N PRO A 92 -11.38 1.99 4.09
CA PRO A 92 -10.25 1.30 4.70
C PRO A 92 -10.72 0.22 5.69
N PRO A 93 -10.06 -0.96 5.72
CA PRO A 93 -10.41 -2.08 6.60
C PRO A 93 -9.93 -1.84 8.04
N ASN A 94 -10.44 -0.79 8.70
CA ASN A 94 -9.97 -0.33 10.02
C ASN A 94 -10.01 -1.41 11.12
N LYS A 95 -10.96 -2.35 11.03
CA LYS A 95 -11.05 -3.50 11.97
C LYS A 95 -9.83 -4.42 11.90
N HIS A 96 -9.14 -4.46 10.77
CA HIS A 96 -7.96 -5.28 10.56
C HIS A 96 -6.65 -4.55 10.89
N LEU A 97 -6.69 -3.22 11.11
CA LEU A 97 -5.49 -2.41 11.33
C LEU A 97 -4.65 -2.87 12.55
N PRO A 98 -5.23 -3.23 13.71
CA PRO A 98 -4.44 -3.74 14.84
C PRO A 98 -3.61 -4.98 14.48
N ASN A 99 -4.18 -5.91 13.71
CA ASN A 99 -3.49 -7.11 13.25
C ASN A 99 -2.39 -6.77 12.24
N ILE A 100 -2.66 -5.84 11.32
CA ILE A 100 -1.66 -5.36 10.35
C ILE A 100 -0.47 -4.74 11.09
N ILE A 101 -0.72 -3.87 12.07
CA ILE A 101 0.33 -3.25 12.90
C ILE A 101 1.13 -4.32 13.63
N SER A 102 0.46 -5.29 14.25
CA SER A 102 1.12 -6.41 14.94
C SER A 102 2.04 -7.20 14.00
N ILE A 103 1.57 -7.52 12.78
CA ILE A 103 2.37 -8.24 11.77
C ILE A 103 3.57 -7.38 11.31
N ILE A 104 3.36 -6.08 11.05
CA ILE A 104 4.44 -5.16 10.63
C ILE A 104 5.53 -5.08 11.70
N GLN A 105 5.14 -4.93 12.96
CA GLN A 105 6.07 -4.82 14.08
C GLN A 105 6.76 -6.16 14.37
N GLY A 106 6.00 -7.26 14.45
CA GLY A 106 6.53 -8.60 14.72
C GLY A 106 7.40 -9.17 13.59
N SER A 107 7.21 -8.69 12.36
CA SER A 107 7.97 -9.14 11.19
C SER A 107 8.89 -8.07 10.60
N LYS A 108 9.23 -7.03 11.36
CA LYS A 108 10.00 -5.87 10.87
C LYS A 108 11.31 -6.27 10.17
N HIS A 109 12.08 -7.19 10.75
CA HIS A 109 13.32 -7.67 10.14
C HIS A 109 13.11 -8.33 8.77
N LYS A 110 12.03 -9.12 8.63
CA LYS A 110 11.67 -9.78 7.37
C LYS A 110 11.15 -8.79 6.34
N LEU A 111 10.30 -7.84 6.75
CA LEU A 111 9.79 -6.80 5.87
C LEU A 111 10.90 -5.86 5.37
N ASN A 112 11.93 -5.63 6.18
CA ASN A 112 13.04 -4.75 5.84
C ASN A 112 14.12 -5.45 5.01
N ASP A 113 14.07 -6.77 4.84
CA ASP A 113 14.98 -7.51 3.97
C ASP A 113 14.37 -7.64 2.56
N PRO A 114 14.93 -6.97 1.54
CA PRO A 114 14.43 -7.04 0.17
C PRO A 114 14.39 -8.46 -0.41
N LYS A 115 15.18 -9.40 0.15
CA LYS A 115 15.29 -10.79 -0.34
C LYS A 115 14.22 -11.72 0.21
N THR A 116 13.56 -11.36 1.32
CA THR A 116 12.60 -12.25 1.99
C THR A 116 11.28 -12.39 1.21
N GLY A 117 10.95 -11.42 0.35
CA GLY A 117 9.69 -11.39 -0.40
C GLY A 117 8.47 -11.11 0.49
N PRO A 118 7.25 -11.35 0.00
CA PRO A 118 6.05 -11.08 0.78
C PRO A 118 5.90 -12.00 2.00
N ILE A 119 5.30 -11.44 3.06
CA ILE A 119 4.96 -12.14 4.28
C ILE A 119 3.51 -12.60 4.19
N HIS A 120 3.24 -13.81 4.63
CA HIS A 120 1.89 -14.40 4.75
C HIS A 120 1.59 -14.68 6.22
N PHE A 121 0.38 -14.35 6.65
CA PHE A 121 -0.12 -14.61 8.00
C PHE A 121 -1.61 -14.92 7.96
N PHE A 122 -2.03 -16.01 8.61
CA PHE A 122 -3.44 -16.34 8.80
C PHE A 122 -3.80 -16.15 10.27
N ASP A 123 -4.79 -15.31 10.53
CA ASP A 123 -5.39 -15.15 11.86
C ASP A 123 -6.61 -16.05 11.99
N SER A 124 -6.48 -17.12 12.77
CA SER A 124 -7.57 -18.07 13.03
C SER A 124 -8.70 -17.51 13.91
N THR A 125 -8.44 -16.47 14.70
CA THR A 125 -9.43 -15.89 15.61
C THR A 125 -10.48 -15.08 14.86
N ILE A 126 -10.04 -14.34 13.83
CA ILE A 126 -10.95 -13.57 12.96
C ILE A 126 -11.19 -14.24 11.59
N GLY A 127 -10.51 -15.35 11.31
CA GLY A 127 -10.66 -16.09 10.05
C GLY A 127 -10.20 -15.30 8.83
N SER A 128 -9.11 -14.53 8.94
CA SER A 128 -8.62 -13.67 7.84
C SER A 128 -7.15 -13.94 7.52
N THR A 129 -6.82 -13.86 6.23
CA THR A 129 -5.45 -14.02 5.73
C THR A 129 -4.88 -12.67 5.28
N TYR A 130 -3.62 -12.44 5.61
CA TYR A 130 -2.87 -11.23 5.30
C TYR A 130 -1.64 -11.54 4.47
N TYR A 131 -1.41 -10.74 3.44
CA TYR A 131 -0.15 -10.70 2.72
C TYR A 131 0.44 -9.30 2.79
N LEU A 132 1.71 -9.17 3.19
CA LEU A 132 2.36 -7.88 3.37
C LEU A 132 3.70 -7.85 2.66
N MET A 133 4.02 -6.72 2.03
CA MET A 133 5.35 -6.47 1.48
C MET A 133 5.70 -5.00 1.61
N ARG A 134 6.89 -4.71 2.13
CA ARG A 134 7.38 -3.34 2.24
C ARG A 134 7.79 -2.83 0.87
N ILE A 135 7.24 -1.70 0.45
CA ILE A 135 7.63 -1.02 -0.79
C ILE A 135 8.88 -0.19 -0.52
N ASP A 136 8.86 0.67 0.49
CA ASP A 136 9.99 1.54 0.87
C ASP A 136 10.12 1.68 2.39
N LYS A 137 10.95 2.63 2.87
CA LYS A 137 11.20 2.85 4.30
C LYS A 137 9.91 3.06 5.11
N HIS A 138 8.87 3.65 4.54
CA HIS A 138 7.64 4.00 5.24
C HIS A 138 6.40 3.29 4.68
N ALA A 139 6.40 2.78 3.46
CA ALA A 139 5.21 2.22 2.84
C ALA A 139 5.20 0.69 2.84
N VAL A 140 4.10 0.09 3.34
CA VAL A 140 3.85 -1.35 3.32
C VAL A 140 2.55 -1.64 2.58
N MET A 141 2.62 -2.45 1.54
CA MET A 141 1.45 -2.92 0.82
C MET A 141 0.85 -4.12 1.52
N VAL A 142 -0.49 -4.15 1.62
CA VAL A 142 -1.25 -5.15 2.36
C VAL A 142 -2.38 -5.68 1.49
N ILE A 143 -2.54 -7.01 1.45
CA ILE A 143 -3.69 -7.69 0.84
C ILE A 143 -4.38 -8.50 1.93
N ILE A 144 -5.70 -8.37 2.04
CA ILE A 144 -6.53 -9.05 3.03
C ILE A 144 -7.51 -9.96 2.31
N TYR A 145 -7.66 -11.18 2.81
CA TYR A 145 -8.73 -12.12 2.46
C TYR A 145 -9.55 -12.45 3.71
N LEU A 146 -10.87 -12.62 3.54
CA LEU A 146 -11.79 -13.01 4.62
C LEU A 146 -12.02 -14.52 4.66
N ASP A 147 -10.99 -15.28 4.30
CA ASP A 147 -10.97 -16.73 4.32
C ASP A 147 -9.59 -17.23 4.75
N LYS A 148 -9.49 -18.55 4.88
CA LYS A 148 -8.25 -19.23 5.26
C LYS A 148 -7.49 -19.65 4.01
N HIS A 149 -6.30 -19.08 3.83
CA HIS A 149 -5.29 -19.68 2.97
C HIS A 149 -4.34 -20.52 3.82
N ALA A 150 -4.49 -21.85 3.72
CA ALA A 150 -3.63 -22.80 4.44
C ALA A 150 -2.16 -22.69 4.02
N HIS A 151 -1.92 -22.27 2.79
CA HIS A 151 -0.60 -22.07 2.20
C HIS A 151 -0.48 -20.68 1.58
N ARG A 152 0.75 -20.31 1.21
CA ARG A 152 0.99 -19.09 0.46
C ARG A 152 0.45 -19.27 -0.96
N GLU A 153 -0.51 -18.46 -1.35
CA GLU A 153 -1.06 -18.47 -2.70
C GLU A 153 -0.03 -17.88 -3.68
N PRO A 154 0.52 -18.67 -4.63
CA PRO A 154 1.60 -18.20 -5.50
C PRO A 154 1.23 -16.95 -6.30
N THR A 155 -0.01 -16.88 -6.78
CA THR A 155 -0.49 -15.74 -7.58
C THR A 155 -0.60 -14.45 -6.77
N THR A 156 -1.00 -14.54 -5.49
CA THR A 156 -1.02 -13.38 -4.60
C THR A 156 0.39 -12.90 -4.29
N MET A 157 1.31 -13.84 -4.04
CA MET A 157 2.72 -13.54 -3.79
C MET A 157 3.38 -12.87 -5.01
N GLU A 158 3.12 -13.38 -6.20
CA GLU A 158 3.62 -12.85 -7.47
C GLU A 158 3.06 -11.45 -7.72
N PHE A 159 1.74 -11.27 -7.60
CA PHE A 159 1.10 -9.96 -7.77
C PHE A 159 1.69 -8.92 -6.81
N LEU A 160 1.79 -9.25 -5.53
CA LEU A 160 2.31 -8.35 -4.50
C LEU A 160 3.79 -8.01 -4.74
N THR A 161 4.58 -8.98 -5.21
CA THR A 161 5.99 -8.77 -5.57
C THR A 161 6.12 -7.84 -6.78
N ASN A 162 5.33 -8.06 -7.83
CA ASN A 162 5.36 -7.28 -9.06
C ASN A 162 4.98 -5.82 -8.79
N ILE A 163 3.87 -5.58 -8.07
CA ILE A 163 3.42 -4.22 -7.78
C ILE A 163 4.40 -3.49 -6.87
N ALA A 164 4.94 -4.17 -5.84
CA ALA A 164 5.89 -3.55 -4.93
C ALA A 164 7.21 -3.21 -5.63
N THR A 165 7.69 -4.09 -6.51
CA THR A 165 8.91 -3.86 -7.30
C THR A 165 8.72 -2.72 -8.29
N SER A 166 7.57 -2.66 -8.97
CA SER A 166 7.21 -1.57 -9.87
C SER A 166 7.14 -0.22 -9.15
N LEU A 167 6.71 -0.20 -7.88
CA LEU A 167 6.63 1.01 -7.07
C LEU A 167 7.98 1.44 -6.46
N ARG A 168 8.91 0.50 -6.22
CA ARG A 168 10.27 0.80 -5.75
C ARG A 168 11.10 1.58 -6.75
N GLY A 169 10.79 1.48 -8.05
CA GLY A 169 11.55 2.15 -9.10
C GLY A 169 13.00 1.65 -9.23
N SER A 170 13.33 0.49 -8.65
CA SER A 170 14.69 -0.07 -8.69
C SER A 170 15.15 -0.36 -10.12
N THR A 171 14.23 -0.73 -11.01
CA THR A 171 14.52 -0.94 -12.43
C THR A 171 15.03 0.32 -13.13
N VAL A 172 14.50 1.50 -12.76
CA VAL A 172 14.97 2.79 -13.32
C VAL A 172 16.40 3.07 -12.89
N ILE A 173 16.73 2.78 -11.62
CA ILE A 173 18.09 2.94 -11.10
C ILE A 173 19.04 1.96 -11.80
N GLU A 174 18.64 0.70 -11.97
CA GLU A 174 19.42 -0.29 -12.71
C GLU A 174 19.67 0.10 -14.16
N GLU A 175 18.67 0.67 -14.84
CA GLU A 175 18.82 1.16 -16.21
C GLU A 175 19.79 2.34 -16.30
N LEU A 176 19.76 3.26 -15.33
CA LEU A 176 20.71 4.37 -15.27
C LEU A 176 22.15 3.90 -15.06
N ILE A 177 22.37 2.87 -14.24
CA ILE A 177 23.71 2.31 -14.00
C ILE A 177 24.27 1.59 -15.24
N ARG A 178 23.41 1.09 -16.13
CA ARG A 178 23.82 0.37 -17.36
C ARG A 178 24.18 1.29 -18.53
N ILE A 179 23.96 2.59 -18.39
CA ILE A 179 24.25 3.60 -19.44
C ILE A 179 25.67 4.16 -19.30
N ASP A 180 26.35 3.89 -18.19
CA ASP A 180 27.80 4.13 -17.97
C ASP A 180 28.65 2.90 -18.35
#